data_AF-A0A967P0M1-F1
#
_entry.id   AF-A0A967P0M1-F1
#
_cell.length_a   1.000
_cell.length_b   1.000
_cell.length_c   1.000
_cell.angle_alpha   90.00
_cell.angle_beta   90.00
_cell.angle_gamma   90.00
#
_symmetry.space_group_name_H-M   'P 1'
#
loop_
_entity.id
_entity.type
_entity.pdbx_description
1 polymer ?
#
loop_
_entity_poly.entity_id
_entity_poly.type
_entity_poly.pdbx_seq_one_letter_code
_entity_poly.pdbx_strand_id
1 'polypeptide(L)'
;MSYYFSRTIDWNFSEAIEKVTSALKEEGFGILTEIDVKETLKKKLDVDFRNYRILGACNPPFAHQALKAEDKIGTMLPCNVIVQDTSDGKVEIA
;
A
#
# COMPACT_ATOMS: atom_id res chain seq x y z
N MET A 1 13.43 12.87 10.57
CA MET A 1 13.76 11.71 9.72
C MET A 1 12.46 11.06 9.35
N SER A 2 12.19 10.87 8.05
CA SER A 2 11.03 10.08 7.60
C SER A 2 11.36 8.59 7.75
N TYR A 3 10.38 7.79 8.18
CA TYR A 3 10.49 6.32 8.24
C TYR A 3 9.96 5.63 6.97
N TYR A 4 9.49 6.42 6.00
CA TYR A 4 8.91 5.96 4.74
C TYR A 4 9.36 6.84 3.57
N PHE A 5 9.20 6.34 2.35
CA PHE A 5 9.33 7.10 1.12
C PHE A 5 7.94 7.43 0.61
N SER A 6 7.72 8.62 0.06
CA SER A 6 6.45 8.92 -0.58
C SER A 6 6.60 9.75 -1.84
N ARG A 7 5.55 9.69 -2.67
CA ARG A 7 5.41 10.52 -3.86
C ARG A 7 3.95 10.94 -4.02
N THR A 8 3.73 12.24 -4.18
CA THR A 8 2.43 12.78 -4.56
C THR A 8 2.31 12.80 -6.09
N ILE A 9 1.16 12.37 -6.58
CA ILE A 9 0.83 12.21 -8.00
C ILE A 9 -0.47 12.93 -8.30
N ASP A 10 -0.60 13.37 -9.55
CA ASP A 10 -1.79 14.08 -10.05
C ASP A 10 -2.69 13.13 -10.84
N TRP A 11 -3.11 12.05 -10.17
CA TRP A 11 -4.06 11.06 -10.68
C TRP A 11 -5.25 10.99 -9.73
N ASN A 12 -6.38 10.52 -10.24
CA ASN A 12 -7.49 10.17 -9.35
C ASN A 12 -7.16 8.89 -8.55
N PHE A 13 -7.89 8.67 -7.46
CA PHE A 13 -7.62 7.56 -6.54
C PHE A 13 -7.65 6.16 -7.19
N SER A 14 -8.62 5.91 -8.07
CA SER A 14 -8.76 4.63 -8.76
C SER A 14 -7.60 4.40 -9.74
N GLU A 15 -7.28 5.43 -10.53
CA GLU A 15 -6.15 5.40 -11.47
C GLU A 15 -4.81 5.20 -10.75
N ALA A 16 -4.66 5.80 -9.56
CA ALA A 16 -3.48 5.60 -8.74
C ALA A 16 -3.30 4.14 -8.30
N ILE A 17 -4.36 3.48 -7.85
CA ILE A 17 -4.31 2.06 -7.48
C ILE A 17 -3.91 1.20 -8.69
N GLU A 18 -4.52 1.43 -9.84
CA GLU A 18 -4.23 0.67 -11.06
C GLU A 18 -2.77 0.84 -11.51
N LYS A 19 -2.27 2.08 -11.55
CA LYS A 19 -0.89 2.38 -11.96
C LYS A 19 0.14 1.87 -10.97
N VAL A 20 -0.10 2.01 -9.67
CA VAL A 20 0.79 1.46 -8.63
C VAL A 20 0.84 -0.06 -8.72
N THR A 21 -0.31 -0.72 -8.85
CA THR A 21 -0.39 -2.18 -8.99
C THR A 21 0.34 -2.67 -10.25
N SER A 22 0.20 -1.94 -11.35
CA SER A 22 0.88 -2.26 -12.61
C SER A 22 2.40 -2.08 -12.49
N ALA A 23 2.87 -0.97 -11.93
CA ALA A 23 4.28 -0.71 -11.71
C ALA A 23 4.93 -1.73 -10.76
N LEU A 24 4.25 -2.10 -9.68
CA LEU A 24 4.71 -3.16 -8.76
C LEU A 24 4.87 -4.49 -9.50
N LYS A 25 3.89 -4.84 -10.35
CA LYS A 25 3.92 -6.07 -11.14
C LYS A 25 5.08 -6.11 -12.14
N GLU A 26 5.39 -4.98 -12.79
CA GLU A 26 6.55 -4.86 -13.69
C GLU A 26 7.87 -5.14 -12.97
N GLU A 27 7.98 -4.74 -11.70
CA GLU A 27 9.12 -5.01 -10.83
C GLU A 27 9.05 -6.40 -10.11
N GLY A 28 8.07 -7.24 -10.48
CA GLY A 28 7.92 -8.60 -9.96
C GLY A 28 7.24 -8.70 -8.59
N PHE A 29 6.59 -7.64 -8.11
CA PHE A 29 5.75 -7.67 -6.91
C PHE A 29 4.29 -7.98 -7.26
N GLY A 30 3.69 -8.94 -6.55
CA GLY A 30 2.26 -9.21 -6.58
C GLY A 30 1.54 -8.59 -5.39
N ILE A 31 0.26 -8.24 -5.55
CA ILE A 31 -0.60 -7.80 -4.44
C ILE A 31 -1.21 -9.03 -3.78
N LEU A 32 -0.88 -9.27 -2.50
CA LEU A 32 -1.42 -10.38 -1.70
C LEU A 32 -2.66 -9.98 -0.92
N THR A 33 -2.70 -8.74 -0.45
CA THR A 33 -3.78 -8.21 0.37
C THR A 33 -4.10 -6.78 -0.05
N GLU A 34 -5.36 -6.40 0.12
CA GLU A 34 -5.84 -5.04 -0.08
C GLU A 34 -6.76 -4.71 1.08
N ILE A 35 -6.50 -3.59 1.76
CA ILE A 35 -7.28 -3.14 2.90
C ILE A 35 -7.90 -1.80 2.55
N ASP A 36 -9.22 -1.76 2.44
CA ASP A 36 -9.98 -0.52 2.37
C ASP A 36 -10.16 0.06 3.78
N VAL A 37 -9.31 1.02 4.15
CA VAL A 37 -9.38 1.63 5.48
C VAL A 37 -10.61 2.52 5.59
N LYS A 38 -10.97 3.25 4.52
CA LYS A 38 -12.17 4.11 4.50
C LYS A 38 -13.42 3.29 4.74
N GLU A 39 -13.62 2.22 3.97
CA GLU A 39 -14.79 1.37 4.08
C GLU A 39 -14.83 0.64 5.43
N THR A 40 -13.67 0.16 5.91
CA THR A 40 -13.58 -0.51 7.21
C THR A 40 -13.97 0.41 8.36
N LEU A 41 -13.43 1.64 8.39
CA LEU A 41 -13.75 2.62 9.43
C LEU A 41 -15.23 3.04 9.36
N LYS A 42 -15.79 3.23 8.16
CA LYS A 42 -17.22 3.51 8.00
C LYS A 42 -18.07 2.37 8.54
N LYS A 43 -17.77 1.12 8.19
CA LYS A 43 -18.55 -0.05 8.65
C LYS A 43 -18.45 -0.31 10.15
N LYS A 44 -17.31 -0.02 10.78
CA LYS A 44 -17.04 -0.40 12.18
C LYS A 44 -17.32 0.73 13.16
N LEU A 45 -17.12 1.98 12.75
CA LEU A 45 -17.18 3.14 13.63
C LEU A 45 -18.14 4.23 13.11
N ASP A 46 -18.73 4.07 11.92
CA ASP A 46 -19.57 5.06 11.23
C ASP A 46 -18.93 6.43 11.06
N VAL A 47 -17.60 6.46 10.91
CA VAL A 47 -16.85 7.70 10.66
C VAL A 47 -16.54 7.84 9.17
N ASP A 48 -16.65 9.07 8.67
CA ASP A 48 -16.18 9.40 7.34
C ASP A 48 -14.66 9.56 7.34
N PHE A 49 -14.02 9.01 6.31
CA PHE A 49 -12.59 9.07 6.14
C PHE A 49 -12.27 9.36 4.67
N ARG A 50 -11.13 10.01 4.43
CA ARG A 50 -10.59 10.20 3.07
C ARG A 50 -10.30 8.85 2.43
N ASN A 51 -10.21 8.78 1.10
CA ASN A 51 -9.81 7.51 0.48
C ASN A 51 -8.43 7.12 0.98
N TYR A 52 -8.33 5.90 1.51
CA TYR A 52 -7.12 5.40 2.13
C TYR A 52 -7.12 3.88 1.97
N ARG A 53 -6.15 3.38 1.23
CA ARG A 53 -6.02 1.96 0.92
C ARG A 53 -4.59 1.50 1.18
N ILE A 54 -4.45 0.30 1.74
CA ILE A 54 -3.16 -0.34 1.97
C ILE A 54 -3.09 -1.56 1.08
N LEU A 55 -2.09 -1.59 0.19
CA LEU A 55 -1.78 -2.72 -0.68
C LEU A 55 -0.62 -3.49 -0.07
N GLY A 56 -0.81 -4.78 0.20
CA GLY A 56 0.25 -5.68 0.64
C GLY A 56 0.98 -6.27 -0.56
N ALA A 57 2.09 -5.66 -0.96
CA ALA A 57 2.91 -6.09 -2.08
C ALA A 57 3.99 -7.11 -1.65
N CYS A 58 4.24 -8.13 -2.47
CA CYS A 58 5.24 -9.14 -2.17
C CYS A 58 5.96 -9.63 -3.43
N ASN A 59 7.28 -9.70 -3.35
CA ASN A 59 8.13 -10.39 -4.31
C ASN A 59 8.60 -11.71 -3.66
N PRO A 60 8.11 -12.89 -4.10
CA PRO A 60 8.37 -14.16 -3.39
C PRO A 60 9.86 -14.53 -3.25
N PRO A 61 10.72 -14.37 -4.28
CA PRO A 61 12.17 -14.54 -4.10
C PRO A 61 12.76 -13.72 -2.95
N PHE A 62 12.42 -12.44 -2.84
CA PHE A 62 12.94 -11.59 -1.76
C PHE A 62 12.34 -11.95 -0.40
N ALA A 63 11.04 -12.21 -0.33
CA ALA A 63 10.39 -12.62 0.92
C ALA A 63 10.99 -13.93 1.46
N HIS A 64 11.26 -14.90 0.59
CA HIS A 64 11.90 -16.16 0.97
C HIS A 64 13.34 -15.97 1.45
N GLN A 65 14.12 -15.09 0.83
CA GLN A 65 15.47 -14.75 1.30
C GLN A 65 15.42 -14.09 2.69
N ALA A 66 14.50 -13.14 2.90
CA ALA A 66 14.33 -12.47 4.18
C ALA A 66 13.94 -13.45 5.29
N LEU A 67 12.96 -14.33 5.04
CA LEU A 67 12.51 -15.34 6.01
C LEU A 67 13.59 -16.37 6.37
N LYS A 68 14.56 -16.61 5.46
CA LYS A 68 15.73 -17.45 5.76
C LYS A 68 16.76 -16.76 6.64
N ALA A 69 16.85 -15.42 6.55
CA ALA A 69 17.80 -14.65 7.32
C ALA A 69 17.27 -14.33 8.74
N GLU A 70 15.96 -14.11 8.87
CA GLU A 70 15.30 -13.76 10.12
C GLU A 70 13.88 -14.36 10.14
N ASP A 71 13.61 -15.32 11.03
CA ASP A 71 12.36 -16.08 11.04
C ASP A 71 11.16 -15.23 11.49
N LYS A 72 11.38 -14.10 12.19
CA LYS A 72 10.34 -13.16 12.62
C LYS A 72 10.13 -11.97 11.70
N ILE A 73 10.85 -11.89 10.57
CA ILE A 73 10.71 -10.76 9.63
C ILE A 73 9.31 -10.67 9.02
N GLY A 74 8.52 -11.75 9.08
CA GLY A 74 7.11 -11.78 8.68
C GLY A 74 6.23 -10.75 9.39
N THR A 75 6.64 -10.22 10.55
CA THR A 75 5.96 -9.09 11.22
C THR A 75 6.00 -7.78 10.43
N MET A 76 6.91 -7.69 9.45
CA MET A 76 7.09 -6.56 8.54
C MET A 76 6.68 -6.88 7.10
N LEU A 77 6.11 -8.08 6.85
CA LEU A 77 5.64 -8.52 5.54
C LEU A 77 4.10 -8.60 5.50
N PRO A 78 3.45 -8.39 4.34
CA PRO A 78 4.04 -7.96 3.06
C PRO A 78 4.51 -6.51 3.09
N CYS A 79 5.21 -6.07 2.05
CA CYS A 79 5.58 -4.66 1.87
C CYS A 79 4.31 -3.83 1.70
N ASN A 80 3.95 -3.06 2.72
CA ASN A 80 2.78 -2.19 2.66
C ASN A 80 3.06 -1.01 1.72
N VAL A 81 2.13 -0.76 0.80
CA VAL A 81 2.06 0.43 -0.04
C VAL A 81 0.75 1.14 0.27
N ILE A 82 0.83 2.37 0.73
CA ILE A 82 -0.31 3.23 1.04
C ILE A 82 -0.68 4.00 -0.23
N VAL A 83 -1.97 4.06 -0.55
CA VAL A 83 -2.54 4.99 -1.51
C VAL A 83 -3.60 5.80 -0.78
N GLN A 84 -3.42 7.11 -0.67
CA GLN A 84 -4.33 7.98 0.08
C GLN A 84 -4.58 9.32 -0.61
N ASP A 85 -5.78 9.87 -0.43
CA ASP A 85 -6.03 11.27 -0.77
C ASP A 85 -5.24 12.20 0.18
N THR A 86 -4.79 13.32 -0.37
CA THR A 86 -4.19 14.44 0.36
C THR A 86 -5.20 15.57 0.51
N SER A 87 -4.90 16.56 1.36
CA SER A 87 -5.74 17.76 1.54
C SER A 87 -5.94 18.56 0.25
N ASP A 88 -5.00 18.47 -0.68
CA ASP A 88 -4.94 19.30 -1.89
C ASP A 88 -5.64 18.62 -3.08
N GLY A 89 -6.42 17.57 -2.83
CA GLY A 89 -7.13 16.81 -3.86
C GLY A 89 -6.24 15.90 -4.72
N LYS A 90 -4.97 15.72 -4.32
CA LYS A 90 -4.01 14.82 -4.97
C LYS A 90 -3.92 13.48 -4.24
N VAL A 91 -3.27 12.50 -4.85
CA VAL A 91 -3.02 11.20 -4.23
C VAL A 91 -1.56 11.10 -3.81
N GLU A 92 -1.31 10.63 -2.58
CA GLU A 92 0.01 10.24 -2.11
C GLU A 92 0.14 8.71 -2.15
N ILE A 93 1.29 8.25 -2.64
CA ILE A 93 1.73 6.87 -2.56
C ILE A 93 2.91 6.81 -1.59
N ALA A 94 2.89 5.90 -0.63
CA ALA A 94 3.95 5.70 0.36
C ALA A 94 4.26 4.22 0.60
#